data_AF-A0A961K2E0-F1
#
_entry.id   AF-A0A961K2E0-F1
#
_cell.length_a   1.000
_cell.length_b   1.000
_cell.length_c   1.000
_cell.angle_alpha   90.00
_cell.angle_beta   90.00
_cell.angle_gamma   90.00
#
_symmetry.space_group_name_H-M   'P 1'
#
loop_
_entity.id
_entity.type
_entity.pdbx_description
1 polymer ?
#
loop_
_entity_poly.entity_id
_entity_poly.type
_entity_poly.pdbx_seq_one_letter_code
_entity_poly.pdbx_strand_id
1 'polypeptide(L)' 'MPSDETRIQQLEARLKALKAQAAAQARRDETRRKIIYGAALGRHLKTLESDKCEALLKGLHRYVTRPADRKFLGLDE' A
#
# COMPACT_ATOMS: atom_id res chain seq x y z
N MET A 1 -41.83 22.15 0.44
CA MET A 1 -41.13 20.84 0.40
C MET A 1 -40.04 20.95 -0.66
N PRO A 2 -38.78 20.54 -0.40
CA PRO A 2 -37.77 20.51 -1.46
C PRO A 2 -38.28 19.61 -2.61
N SER A 3 -38.04 20.03 -3.85
CA SER A 3 -38.43 19.24 -5.02
C SER A 3 -37.72 17.89 -4.99
N ASP A 4 -38.35 16.87 -5.57
CA ASP A 4 -37.74 15.53 -5.64
C ASP A 4 -36.39 15.56 -6.38
N GLU A 5 -36.23 16.47 -7.34
CA GLU A 5 -34.97 16.74 -8.03
C GLU A 5 -33.87 17.22 -7.08
N THR A 6 -34.20 18.12 -6.14
CA THR A 6 -33.26 18.58 -5.10
C THR A 6 -32.86 17.44 -4.16
N ARG A 7 -33.81 16.56 -3.83
CA ARG A 7 -33.55 15.38 -2.99
C ARG A 7 -32.65 14.37 -3.69
N ILE A 8 -32.87 14.13 -4.98
CA ILE A 8 -32.02 13.26 -5.81
C ILE A 8 -30.60 13.80 -5.84
N GLN A 9 -30.41 15.08 -6.12
CA GLN A 9 -29.08 15.71 -6.16
C GLN A 9 -28.35 15.60 -4.80
N GLN A 10 -29.07 15.79 -3.68
CA GLN A 10 -28.49 15.62 -2.34
C GLN A 10 -28.05 14.19 -2.07
N LEU A 11 -28.86 13.20 -2.48
CA LEU A 11 -28.54 11.78 -2.31
C LEU A 11 -27.35 11.36 -3.18
N GLU A 12 -27.27 11.84 -4.42
CA GLU A 12 -26.14 11.59 -5.31
C GLU A 12 -24.84 12.18 -4.77
N ALA A 13 -24.89 13.42 -4.27
CA ALA A 13 -23.74 14.06 -3.62
C ALA A 13 -23.28 13.26 -2.40
N ARG A 14 -24.21 12.78 -1.57
CA ARG A 14 -23.92 11.95 -0.41
C ARG A 14 -23.31 10.61 -0.81
N LEU A 15 -23.85 9.96 -1.85
CA LEU A 15 -23.31 8.72 -2.38
C LEU A 15 -21.87 8.90 -2.90
N LYS A 16 -21.61 10.00 -3.62
CA LYS A 16 -20.26 10.33 -4.11
C LYS A 16 -19.28 10.55 -2.96
N ALA A 17 -19.70 11.26 -1.91
CA ALA A 17 -18.88 11.48 -0.71
C ALA A 17 -18.55 10.16 0.00
N LEU A 18 -19.55 9.28 0.19
CA LEU A 18 -19.35 7.97 0.80
C LEU A 18 -18.40 7.08 -0.02
N LYS A 19 -18.54 7.06 -1.35
CA LYS A 19 -17.62 6.33 -2.24
C LYS A 19 -16.18 6.86 -2.13
N ALA A 20 -16.01 8.18 -2.09
CA ALA A 20 -14.70 8.80 -1.93
C ALA A 20 -14.06 8.44 -0.57
N GLN A 21 -14.86 8.45 0.51
CA GLN A 21 -14.43 8.05 1.84
C GLN A 21 -14.01 6.58 1.88
N ALA A 22 -14.80 5.67 1.29
CA ALA A 22 -14.48 4.26 1.20
C ALA A 22 -13.17 4.01 0.42
N ALA A 23 -12.99 4.69 -0.72
CA ALA A 23 -11.76 4.60 -1.50
C ALA A 23 -10.53 5.14 -0.73
N ALA A 24 -10.70 6.23 0.03
CA ALA A 24 -9.64 6.76 0.88
C ALA A 24 -9.27 5.77 2.01
N GLN A 25 -10.27 5.14 2.63
CA GLN A 25 -10.05 4.12 3.64
C GLN A 25 -9.33 2.90 3.07
N ALA A 26 -9.76 2.39 1.90
CA ALA A 26 -9.10 1.28 1.23
C ALA A 26 -7.61 1.57 0.93
N ARG A 27 -7.28 2.80 0.50
CA ARG A 27 -5.87 3.21 0.31
C ARG A 27 -5.08 3.22 1.62
N ARG A 28 -5.69 3.70 2.72
CA ARG A 28 -5.05 3.69 4.05
C ARG A 28 -4.80 2.27 4.55
N ASP A 29 -5.79 1.41 4.41
CA ASP A 29 -5.69 0.00 4.82
C ASP A 29 -4.63 -0.73 4.01
N GLU A 30 -4.56 -0.49 2.70
CA GLU A 30 -3.54 -1.06 1.83
C GLU A 30 -2.13 -0.57 2.20
N THR A 31 -1.95 0.72 2.46
CA THR A 31 -0.68 1.26 2.98
C THR A 31 -0.31 0.62 4.31
N ARG A 32 -1.27 0.49 5.24
CA ARG A 32 -1.05 -0.15 6.54
C ARG A 32 -0.62 -1.60 6.38
N ARG A 33 -1.26 -2.35 5.48
CA ARG A 33 -0.93 -3.75 5.16
C ARG A 33 0.53 -3.88 4.71
N LYS A 34 0.97 -3.03 3.78
CA LYS A 34 2.35 -2.99 3.28
C LYS A 34 3.36 -2.68 4.38
N ILE A 35 3.05 -1.72 5.26
CA ILE A 35 3.91 -1.37 6.40
C ILE A 35 4.04 -2.55 7.37
N ILE A 36 2.94 -3.23 7.71
CA ILE A 36 2.95 -4.38 8.63
C ILE A 36 3.82 -5.50 8.05
N TYR A 37 3.61 -5.89 6.79
CA TYR A 37 4.40 -6.94 6.17
C TYR A 37 5.87 -6.55 6.02
N GLY A 38 6.17 -5.31 5.62
CA GLY A 38 7.55 -4.81 5.53
C GLY A 38 8.26 -4.85 6.88
N ALA A 39 7.60 -4.40 7.95
CA ALA A 39 8.16 -4.42 9.31
C ALA A 39 8.37 -5.86 9.83
N ALA A 40 7.40 -6.75 9.61
CA ALA A 40 7.50 -8.16 9.99
C ALA A 40 8.65 -8.87 9.28
N LEU A 41 8.77 -8.67 7.95
CA LEU A 41 9.86 -9.20 7.15
C LEU A 41 11.22 -8.65 7.61
N GLY A 42 11.32 -7.33 7.85
CA GLY A 42 12.53 -6.71 8.37
C GLY A 42 12.96 -7.27 9.72
N ARG A 43 12.01 -7.61 10.60
CA ARG A 43 12.30 -8.29 11.87
C ARG A 43 12.75 -9.73 11.64
N HIS A 44 12.12 -10.45 10.71
CA HIS A 44 12.49 -11.82 10.40
C HIS A 44 13.91 -11.93 9.83
N LEU A 45 14.31 -11.02 8.93
CA LEU A 45 15.66 -10.98 8.37
C LEU A 45 16.75 -10.89 9.44
N LYS A 46 16.50 -10.15 10.53
CA LYS A 46 17.43 -10.03 11.67
C LYS A 46 17.58 -11.32 12.50
N THR A 47 16.70 -12.30 12.30
CA THR A 47 16.71 -13.59 13.01
C THR A 47 17.33 -14.71 12.19
N LEU A 48 17.58 -14.49 10.90
CA LEU A 48 18.12 -15.51 9.99
C LEU A 48 19.65 -15.55 10.07
N GLU A 49 20.21 -16.73 9.82
CA GLU A 49 21.63 -16.89 9.50
C GLU A 49 21.97 -16.13 8.20
N SER A 50 23.22 -15.69 8.06
CA SER A 50 23.65 -14.80 6.96
C SER A 50 23.23 -15.32 5.58
N ASP A 51 23.55 -16.58 5.28
CA ASP A 51 23.29 -17.19 3.97
C ASP A 51 21.79 -17.23 3.63
N LYS A 52 20.94 -17.49 4.63
CA LYS A 52 19.47 -17.52 4.46
C LYS A 52 18.91 -16.11 4.27
N CYS A 53 19.47 -15.13 4.99
CA CYS A 53 19.11 -13.72 4.85
C CYS A 53 19.44 -13.22 3.44
N GLU A 54 20.66 -13.50 2.95
CA GLU A 54 21.12 -13.12 1.62
C GLU A 54 20.28 -13.76 0.51
N ALA A 55 19.99 -15.07 0.62
CA ALA A 55 19.15 -15.77 -0.35
C ALA A 55 17.73 -15.16 -0.43
N LEU A 56 17.14 -14.83 0.72
CA LEU A 56 15.82 -14.22 0.80
C LEU A 56 15.81 -12.81 0.20
N LEU A 57 16.79 -11.97 0.57
CA LEU A 57 16.94 -10.61 0.02
C LEU A 57 17.15 -10.64 -1.49
N LYS A 58 18.01 -11.54 -1.99
CA LYS A 58 18.22 -11.73 -3.44
C LYS A 58 16.92 -12.11 -4.16
N GLY A 59 16.04 -12.88 -3.53
CA GLY A 59 14.71 -13.18 -4.05
C GLY A 59 13.84 -11.92 -4.13
N LEU A 60 13.78 -11.14 -3.05
CA LEU A 60 12.98 -9.93 -2.95
C LEU A 60 13.44 -8.83 -3.92
N HIS A 61 14.75 -8.66 -4.09
CA HIS A 61 15.34 -7.65 -4.98
C HIS A 61 14.92 -7.82 -6.45
N ARG A 62 14.50 -9.02 -6.88
CA ARG A 62 13.97 -9.26 -8.23
C ARG A 62 12.61 -8.60 -8.46
N TYR A 63 11.85 -8.36 -7.40
CA TYR A 63 10.54 -7.72 -7.47
C TYR A 63 10.62 -6.18 -7.31
N VAL A 64 11.79 -5.63 -6.99
CA VAL A 64 12.01 -4.19 -6.96
C VAL A 64 12.36 -3.71 -8.36
N THR A 65 11.37 -3.19 -9.08
CA THR A 65 11.50 -2.81 -10.50
C THR A 65 11.66 -1.31 -10.72
N ARG A 66 11.21 -0.47 -9.79
CA ARG A 66 11.27 0.99 -9.95
C ARG A 66 12.72 1.48 -9.79
N PRO A 67 13.30 2.22 -10.76
CA PRO A 67 14.70 2.64 -10.71
C PRO A 67 15.08 3.45 -9.47
N ALA A 68 14.20 4.35 -9.01
CA ALA A 68 14.42 5.14 -7.80
C ALA A 68 14.53 4.26 -6.53
N ASP A 69 13.68 3.24 -6.42
CA ASP A 69 13.67 2.33 -5.28
C ASP A 69 14.88 1.37 -5.33
N ARG A 70 15.25 0.91 -6.53
CA ARG A 70 16.49 0.13 -6.73
C ARG A 70 17.72 0.92 -6.30
N LYS A 71 17.86 2.17 -6.74
CA LYS A 71 18.95 3.07 -6.33
C LYS A 71 18.96 3.33 -4.82
N PHE A 72 17.79 3.55 -4.21
CA PHE A 72 17.68 3.73 -2.77
C PHE A 72 18.19 2.50 -1.99
N LEU A 73 17.99 1.30 -2.53
CA LEU A 73 18.41 0.03 -1.94
C LEU A 73 19.82 -0.41 -2.39
N GLY A 74 20.52 0.35 -3.23
CA GLY A 74 21.84 -0.01 -3.77
C GLY A 74 21.79 -1.22 -4.74
N LEU A 75 20.73 -1.34 -5.54
CA LEU A 75 20.50 -2.42 -6.50
C LEU A 75 20.71 -1.99 -7.96
N ASP A 76 21.39 -0.87 -8.16
CA ASP A 76 21.60 -0.17 -9.43
C ASP A 76 22.79 -0.67 -10.26
N GLU A 77 23.31 -1.85 -9.94
CA GLU A 77 24.24 -2.64 -10.78
C GLU A 77 23.54 -3.30 -11.99
#